data_AF-A0A842UJU9-F1
#
_entry.id   AF-A0A842UJU9-F1
#
_cell.length_a   1.000
_cell.length_b   1.000
_cell.length_c   1.000
_cell.angle_alpha   90.00
_cell.angle_beta   90.00
_cell.angle_gamma   90.00
#
_symmetry.space_group_name_H-M   'P 1'
#
loop_
_entity.id
_entity.type
_entity.pdbx_description
1 polymer ?
#
loop_
_entity_poly.entity_id
_entity_poly.type
_entity_poly.pdbx_seq_one_letter_code
_entity_poly.pdbx_strand_id
1 'polypeptide(L)'
;MKIISAGLPRSGSTLVMQMLKILYSDFPLQKVHGYIEPKEGQIRICTYRHPFAAAVSNARIYNDLSDEHLKNSAIYIRKMAKAVDLYTEDGVTLMLRYEDFYLNRKLIVSSLVERYGTKFSDMLVEKALEYSSIERNLERQRVYSDFAHWDSETHIHGGHISEYKGDPTSWRNYVSSSQIQILVSILNPVRLRWGY
;
A
#
# COMPACT_ATOMS: atom_id res chain seq x y z
N MET A 1 0.76 16.60 -17.21
CA MET A 1 0.72 15.21 -16.72
C MET A 1 0.62 15.23 -15.21
N LYS A 2 -0.20 14.36 -14.60
CA LYS A 2 -0.42 14.27 -13.15
C LYS A 2 -0.35 12.81 -12.73
N ILE A 3 0.17 12.54 -11.54
CA ILE A 3 0.28 11.18 -11.01
C ILE A 3 -0.76 10.97 -9.92
N ILE A 4 -1.52 9.89 -10.05
CA ILE A 4 -2.45 9.41 -9.02
C ILE A 4 -1.84 8.15 -8.40
N SER A 5 -1.48 8.24 -7.12
CA SER A 5 -1.03 7.10 -6.32
C SER A 5 -2.17 6.65 -5.42
N ALA A 6 -2.97 5.71 -5.92
CA ALA A 6 -4.03 5.06 -5.19
C ALA A 6 -3.54 3.80 -4.46
N GLY A 7 -4.37 3.30 -3.56
CA GLY A 7 -4.20 1.96 -3.03
C GLY A 7 -5.11 1.66 -1.87
N LEU A 8 -5.25 0.39 -1.58
CA LEU A 8 -5.85 -0.05 -0.34
C LEU A 8 -5.05 0.52 0.85
N PRO A 9 -5.68 0.95 1.94
CA PRO A 9 -4.92 1.22 3.16
C PRO A 9 -4.06 0.02 3.53
N ARG A 10 -2.80 0.28 3.91
CA ARG A 10 -1.83 -0.74 4.35
C ARG A 10 -1.34 -1.72 3.25
N SER A 11 -1.45 -1.36 1.97
CA SER A 11 -0.94 -2.16 0.83
C SER A 11 0.41 -1.73 0.28
N GLY A 12 1.23 -1.01 1.03
CA GLY A 12 2.49 -0.45 0.51
C GLY A 12 2.31 0.80 -0.35
N SER A 13 1.14 1.44 -0.31
CA SER A 13 0.89 2.72 -1.02
C SER A 13 1.91 3.81 -0.66
N THR A 14 2.44 3.81 0.56
CA THR A 14 3.47 4.80 0.99
C THR A 14 4.81 4.53 0.30
N LEU A 15 5.23 3.26 0.20
CA LEU A 15 6.45 2.87 -0.54
C LEU A 15 6.37 3.34 -1.99
N VAL A 16 5.29 2.99 -2.68
CA VAL A 16 5.09 3.34 -4.09
C VAL A 16 5.01 4.86 -4.27
N MET A 17 4.28 5.56 -3.39
CA MET A 17 4.22 7.03 -3.40
C MET A 17 5.61 7.67 -3.25
N GLN A 18 6.43 7.20 -2.32
CA GLN A 18 7.81 7.69 -2.13
C GLN A 18 8.67 7.45 -3.38
N MET A 19 8.56 6.27 -4.02
CA MET A 19 9.27 6.01 -5.27
C MET A 19 8.81 6.95 -6.39
N LEU A 20 7.50 7.17 -6.53
CA LEU A 20 6.94 8.06 -7.54
C LEU A 20 7.40 9.51 -7.36
N LYS A 21 7.55 9.99 -6.11
CA LYS A 21 8.10 11.33 -5.83
C LYS A 21 9.51 11.52 -6.38
N ILE A 22 10.32 10.47 -6.37
CA ILE A 22 11.70 10.52 -6.90
C ILE A 22 11.70 10.32 -8.41
N LEU A 23 11.00 9.29 -8.91
CA LEU A 23 11.00 8.91 -10.33
C LEU A 23 10.34 9.97 -11.22
N TYR A 24 9.36 10.70 -10.69
CA TYR A 24 8.59 11.71 -11.42
C TYR A 24 8.55 13.05 -10.66
N SER A 25 9.71 13.52 -10.19
CA SER A 25 9.83 14.75 -9.39
C SER A 25 9.21 16.00 -10.02
N ASP A 26 9.13 16.03 -11.35
CA ASP A 26 8.66 17.20 -12.11
C ASP A 26 7.13 17.24 -12.27
N PHE A 27 6.42 16.21 -11.78
CA PHE A 27 4.98 16.09 -11.94
C PHE A 27 4.24 16.10 -10.60
N PRO A 28 3.06 16.74 -10.54
CA PRO A 28 2.26 16.74 -9.32
C PRO A 28 1.77 15.32 -9.00
N LEU A 29 2.02 14.89 -7.76
CA LEU A 29 1.61 13.60 -7.22
C LEU A 29 0.45 13.77 -6.23
N GLN A 30 -0.65 13.04 -6.45
CA GLN A 30 -1.78 12.97 -5.53
C GLN A 30 -1.94 11.55 -4.99
N LYS A 31 -1.80 11.38 -3.67
CA LYS A 31 -2.10 10.12 -2.98
C LYS A 31 -3.58 10.08 -2.59
N VAL A 32 -4.27 8.97 -2.87
CA VAL A 32 -5.68 8.77 -2.48
C VAL A 32 -5.98 7.32 -2.07
N HIS A 33 -7.07 7.13 -1.33
CA HIS A 33 -7.62 5.81 -1.01
C HIS A 33 -9.02 5.58 -1.61
N GLY A 34 -9.66 6.64 -2.12
CA GLY A 34 -10.90 6.56 -2.90
C GLY A 34 -10.63 6.50 -4.40
N TYR A 35 -11.63 6.07 -5.17
CA TYR A 35 -11.55 6.07 -6.63
C TYR A 35 -11.71 7.49 -7.19
N ILE A 36 -10.95 7.78 -8.24
CA ILE A 36 -11.02 9.04 -9.00
C ILE A 36 -11.19 8.65 -10.46
N GLU A 37 -12.19 9.19 -11.16
CA GLU A 37 -12.36 8.92 -12.59
C GLU A 37 -11.09 9.22 -13.40
N PRO A 38 -10.74 8.38 -14.39
CA PRO A 38 -9.59 8.60 -15.24
C PRO A 38 -9.73 9.89 -16.04
N LYS A 39 -8.62 10.63 -16.15
CA LYS A 39 -8.49 11.78 -17.04
C LYS A 39 -7.31 11.57 -17.96
N GLU A 40 -7.39 12.13 -19.16
CA GLU A 40 -6.30 12.07 -20.14
C GLU A 40 -4.99 12.64 -19.56
N GLY A 41 -3.87 12.02 -19.95
CA GLY A 41 -2.53 12.44 -19.50
C GLY A 41 -2.23 12.18 -18.02
N GLN A 42 -2.96 11.27 -17.37
CA GLN A 42 -2.66 10.80 -16.02
C GLN A 42 -1.82 9.53 -16.01
N ILE A 43 -0.84 9.48 -15.11
CA ILE A 43 -0.21 8.22 -14.68
C ILE A 43 -0.94 7.77 -13.42
N ARG A 44 -1.43 6.53 -13.39
CA ARG A 44 -2.34 6.06 -12.34
C ARG A 44 -1.86 4.72 -11.82
N ILE A 45 -1.53 4.65 -10.54
CA ILE A 45 -1.05 3.43 -9.91
C ILE A 45 -1.99 3.12 -8.75
N CYS A 46 -2.41 1.87 -8.62
CA CYS A 46 -3.19 1.40 -7.48
C CYS A 46 -2.52 0.19 -6.85
N THR A 47 -2.14 0.32 -5.58
CA THR A 47 -1.57 -0.80 -4.82
C THR A 47 -2.66 -1.60 -4.10
N TYR A 48 -2.52 -2.92 -4.09
CA TYR A 48 -3.40 -3.81 -3.32
C TYR A 48 -2.56 -4.89 -2.64
N ARG A 49 -3.11 -5.51 -1.61
CA ARG A 49 -2.45 -6.50 -0.75
C ARG A 49 -3.46 -7.54 -0.32
N HIS A 50 -3.01 -8.71 0.12
CA HIS A 50 -3.89 -9.70 0.76
C HIS A 50 -4.81 -8.99 1.80
N PRO A 51 -6.15 -9.08 1.66
CA PRO A 51 -7.06 -8.23 2.43
C PRO A 51 -6.99 -8.49 3.94
N PHE A 52 -6.71 -9.75 4.35
CA PHE A 52 -6.49 -10.06 5.76
C PHE A 52 -5.24 -9.37 6.32
N ALA A 53 -4.14 -9.36 5.56
CA ALA A 53 -2.91 -8.68 5.97
C ALA A 53 -3.12 -7.16 6.09
N ALA A 54 -3.88 -6.57 5.18
CA ALA A 54 -4.25 -5.16 5.25
C ALA A 54 -5.11 -4.86 6.49
N ALA A 55 -6.10 -5.69 6.79
CA ALA A 55 -6.99 -5.51 7.95
C ALA A 55 -6.25 -5.66 9.28
N VAL A 56 -5.42 -6.69 9.42
CA VAL A 56 -4.57 -6.89 10.60
C VAL A 56 -3.57 -5.76 10.74
N SER A 57 -2.93 -5.33 9.65
CA SER A 57 -2.03 -4.17 9.69
C SER A 57 -2.77 -2.89 10.07
N ASN A 58 -4.04 -2.73 9.72
CA ASN A 58 -4.84 -1.57 10.09
C ASN A 58 -5.19 -1.61 11.57
N ALA A 59 -5.65 -2.75 12.08
CA ALA A 59 -5.97 -2.93 13.49
C ALA A 59 -4.74 -2.66 14.40
N ARG A 60 -3.58 -3.18 13.98
CA ARG A 60 -2.32 -3.02 14.71
C ARG A 60 -1.91 -1.56 14.94
N ILE A 61 -2.24 -0.61 14.07
CA ILE A 61 -1.77 0.79 14.23
C ILE A 61 -2.34 1.46 15.48
N TYR A 62 -3.46 0.93 16.00
CA TYR A 62 -4.09 1.37 17.24
C TYR A 62 -3.67 0.54 18.45
N ASN A 63 -2.73 -0.41 18.27
CA ASN A 63 -2.33 -1.41 19.26
C ASN A 63 -3.52 -2.18 19.87
N ASP A 64 -4.59 -2.34 19.10
CA ASP A 64 -5.82 -3.03 19.50
C ASP A 64 -6.13 -4.14 18.49
N LEU A 65 -5.96 -5.38 18.93
CA LEU A 65 -6.28 -6.59 18.17
C LEU A 65 -7.45 -7.34 18.80
N SER A 66 -8.34 -6.65 19.52
CA SER A 66 -9.60 -7.21 19.97
C SER A 66 -10.47 -7.63 18.77
N ASP A 67 -11.38 -8.58 19.00
CA ASP A 67 -12.28 -9.09 17.97
C ASP A 67 -13.14 -7.98 17.35
N GLU A 68 -13.59 -7.02 18.16
CA GLU A 68 -14.35 -5.85 17.71
C GLU A 68 -13.50 -4.95 16.81
N HIS A 69 -12.28 -4.61 17.23
CA HIS A 69 -11.41 -3.74 16.46
C HIS A 69 -10.95 -4.39 15.14
N LEU A 70 -10.67 -5.70 15.17
CA LEU A 70 -10.35 -6.47 13.97
C LEU A 70 -11.53 -6.52 13.00
N LYS A 71 -12.75 -6.73 13.50
CA LYS A 71 -13.99 -6.68 12.71
C LYS A 71 -14.17 -5.32 12.06
N ASN A 72 -14.00 -4.24 12.81
CA ASN A 72 -14.11 -2.86 12.30
C ASN A 72 -13.06 -2.58 11.22
N SER A 73 -11.81 -3.00 11.44
CA SER A 73 -10.74 -2.92 10.44
C SER A 73 -11.07 -3.72 9.18
N ALA A 74 -11.63 -4.92 9.31
CA ALA A 74 -12.04 -5.73 8.16
C ALA A 74 -13.17 -5.08 7.35
N ILE A 75 -14.16 -4.48 8.02
CA ILE A 75 -15.24 -3.72 7.37
C ILE A 75 -14.68 -2.52 6.62
N TYR A 76 -13.76 -1.78 7.24
CA TYR A 76 -13.09 -0.64 6.61
C TYR A 76 -12.31 -1.05 5.37
N ILE A 77 -11.49 -2.10 5.46
CA ILE A 77 -10.77 -2.66 4.30
C ILE A 77 -11.72 -3.12 3.21
N ARG A 78 -12.83 -3.80 3.54
CA ARG A 78 -13.84 -4.19 2.56
C ARG A 78 -14.46 -2.99 1.86
N LYS A 79 -14.70 -1.89 2.58
CA LYS A 79 -15.23 -0.64 1.99
C LYS A 79 -14.23 -0.04 1.00
N MET A 80 -12.95 0.03 1.38
CA MET A 80 -11.89 0.57 0.52
C MET A 80 -11.56 -0.34 -0.67
N ALA A 81 -11.73 -1.66 -0.53
CA ALA A 81 -11.57 -2.62 -1.61
C ALA A 81 -12.45 -2.31 -2.82
N LYS A 82 -13.65 -1.73 -2.61
CA LYS A 82 -14.52 -1.28 -3.71
C LYS A 82 -13.85 -0.25 -4.62
N ALA A 83 -13.04 0.66 -4.06
CA ALA A 83 -12.30 1.63 -4.86
C ALA A 83 -11.19 0.94 -5.67
N VAL A 84 -10.52 -0.06 -5.10
CA VAL A 84 -9.50 -0.86 -5.78
C VAL A 84 -10.13 -1.67 -6.92
N ASP A 85 -11.32 -2.22 -6.73
CA ASP A 85 -12.08 -2.92 -7.78
C ASP A 85 -12.35 -1.96 -8.97
N LEU A 86 -12.81 -0.73 -8.71
CA LEU A 86 -13.02 0.28 -9.76
C LEU A 86 -11.72 0.65 -10.50
N TYR A 87 -10.59 0.77 -9.78
CA TYR A 87 -9.29 0.97 -10.43
C TYR A 87 -8.85 -0.22 -11.28
N THR A 88 -9.27 -1.44 -10.93
CA THR A 88 -8.98 -2.64 -11.72
C THR A 88 -9.83 -2.66 -12.99
N GLU A 89 -11.09 -2.26 -12.88
CA GLU A 89 -12.07 -2.23 -13.98
C GLU A 89 -11.82 -1.10 -14.99
N ASP A 90 -11.15 0.00 -14.59
CA ASP A 90 -10.92 1.15 -15.48
C ASP A 90 -9.97 0.88 -16.67
N GLY A 91 -9.20 -0.22 -16.64
CA GLY A 91 -8.29 -0.65 -17.70
C GLY A 91 -7.08 0.28 -17.96
N VAL A 92 -7.00 1.42 -17.29
CA VAL A 92 -5.95 2.44 -17.50
C VAL A 92 -4.98 2.53 -16.34
N THR A 93 -5.38 2.05 -15.17
CA THR A 93 -4.58 2.08 -13.95
C THR A 93 -3.62 0.89 -13.88
N LEU A 94 -2.37 1.17 -13.50
CA LEU A 94 -1.38 0.15 -13.17
C LEU A 94 -1.69 -0.45 -11.80
N MET A 95 -2.10 -1.72 -11.77
CA MET A 95 -2.33 -2.46 -10.53
C MET A 95 -1.03 -3.10 -10.03
N LEU A 96 -0.64 -2.80 -8.79
CA LEU A 96 0.57 -3.35 -8.16
C LEU A 96 0.22 -4.16 -6.91
N ARG A 97 0.57 -5.45 -6.94
CA ARG A 97 0.37 -6.37 -5.81
C ARG A 97 1.53 -6.24 -4.82
N TYR A 98 1.21 -6.01 -3.55
CA TYR A 98 2.19 -5.84 -2.49
C TYR A 98 3.15 -7.01 -2.37
N GLU A 99 2.62 -8.23 -2.43
CA GLU A 99 3.36 -9.48 -2.31
C GLU A 99 4.45 -9.58 -3.38
N ASP A 100 4.16 -9.15 -4.61
CA ASP A 100 5.09 -9.22 -5.73
C ASP A 100 6.23 -8.21 -5.54
N PHE A 101 5.89 -6.94 -5.28
CA PHE A 101 6.93 -5.91 -5.12
C PHE A 101 7.63 -5.92 -3.76
N TYR A 102 7.07 -6.62 -2.76
CA TYR A 102 7.76 -6.90 -1.52
C TYR A 102 8.97 -7.81 -1.78
N LEU A 103 8.79 -8.85 -2.59
CA LEU A 103 9.87 -9.77 -2.99
C LEU A 103 10.87 -9.09 -3.93
N ASN A 104 10.40 -8.25 -4.85
CA ASN A 104 11.27 -7.54 -5.78
C ASN A 104 10.78 -6.10 -6.03
N ARG A 105 11.36 -5.14 -5.31
CA ARG A 105 11.01 -3.71 -5.44
C ARG A 105 11.28 -3.13 -6.82
N LYS A 106 12.19 -3.71 -7.61
CA LYS A 106 12.43 -3.28 -9.01
C LYS A 106 11.23 -3.55 -9.91
N LEU A 107 10.30 -4.43 -9.52
CA LEU A 107 9.04 -4.65 -10.24
C LEU A 107 8.20 -3.38 -10.36
N ILE A 108 8.22 -2.50 -9.35
CA ILE A 108 7.49 -1.23 -9.41
C ILE A 108 7.98 -0.41 -10.61
N VAL A 109 9.31 -0.35 -10.79
CA VAL A 109 9.93 0.42 -11.87
C VAL A 109 9.67 -0.24 -13.23
N SER A 110 9.91 -1.55 -13.35
CA SER A 110 9.68 -2.24 -14.62
C SER A 110 8.22 -2.15 -15.06
N SER A 111 7.26 -2.26 -14.14
CA SER A 111 5.84 -2.12 -14.45
C SER A 111 5.45 -0.69 -14.86
N LEU A 112 6.09 0.34 -14.30
CA LEU A 112 5.91 1.73 -14.76
C LEU A 112 6.44 1.93 -16.18
N VAL A 113 7.63 1.40 -16.47
CA VAL A 113 8.25 1.45 -17.81
C VAL A 113 7.37 0.73 -18.83
N GLU A 114 6.90 -0.48 -18.51
CA GLU A 114 6.04 -1.27 -19.38
C GLU A 114 4.70 -0.57 -19.64
N ARG A 115 4.04 -0.05 -18.60
CA ARG A 115 2.70 0.54 -18.74
C ARG A 115 2.68 1.90 -19.42
N TYR A 116 3.69 2.73 -19.16
CA TYR A 116 3.70 4.16 -19.54
C TYR A 116 4.86 4.54 -20.48
N GLY A 117 5.74 3.60 -20.83
CA GLY A 117 6.88 3.86 -21.72
C GLY A 117 7.92 4.82 -21.16
N THR A 118 7.84 5.17 -19.86
CA THR A 118 8.79 6.09 -19.23
C THR A 118 10.12 5.39 -19.04
N LYS A 119 11.24 6.04 -19.39
CA LYS A 119 12.59 5.54 -19.10
C LYS A 119 13.19 6.31 -17.93
N PHE A 120 13.80 5.59 -17.00
CA PHE A 120 14.53 6.16 -15.88
C PHE A 120 16.01 5.79 -15.98
N SER A 121 16.90 6.68 -15.56
CA SER A 121 18.32 6.31 -15.42
C SER A 121 18.51 5.39 -14.22
N ASP A 122 19.51 4.51 -14.29
CA ASP A 122 19.83 3.60 -13.17
C ASP A 122 20.09 4.36 -11.87
N MET A 123 20.79 5.50 -11.96
CA MET A 123 21.03 6.37 -10.81
C MET A 123 19.73 6.86 -10.15
N LEU A 124 18.71 7.23 -10.95
CA LEU A 124 17.42 7.69 -10.42
C LEU A 124 16.64 6.53 -9.78
N VAL A 125 16.71 5.35 -10.39
CA VAL A 125 16.10 4.12 -9.87
C VAL A 125 16.71 3.73 -8.52
N GLU A 126 18.03 3.69 -8.43
CA GLU A 126 18.73 3.35 -7.18
C GLU A 126 18.45 4.39 -6.09
N LYS A 127 18.41 5.69 -6.43
CA LYS A 127 17.99 6.75 -5.51
C LYS A 127 16.57 6.50 -4.98
N ALA A 128 15.62 6.13 -5.84
CA ALA A 128 14.25 5.84 -5.44
C ALA A 128 14.16 4.61 -4.52
N LEU A 129 14.93 3.56 -4.81
CA LEU A 129 14.98 2.33 -4.02
C LEU A 129 15.62 2.54 -2.65
N GLU A 130 16.69 3.33 -2.58
CA GLU A 130 17.35 3.67 -1.32
C GLU A 130 16.41 4.53 -0.45
N TYR A 131 15.89 5.62 -1.01
CA TYR A 131 15.03 6.56 -0.30
C TYR A 131 13.77 5.88 0.26
N SER A 132 13.22 4.91 -0.46
CA SER A 132 12.00 4.19 -0.07
C SER A 132 12.26 2.89 0.72
N SER A 133 13.52 2.59 1.05
CA SER A 133 13.86 1.35 1.77
C SER A 133 13.19 1.24 3.14
N ILE A 134 12.99 -0.01 3.59
CA ILE A 134 12.42 -0.29 4.90
C ILE A 134 13.32 0.29 5.99
N GLU A 135 14.64 0.18 5.84
CA GLU A 135 15.66 0.68 6.76
C GLU A 135 15.52 2.20 6.93
N ARG A 136 15.51 2.95 5.83
CA ARG A 136 15.29 4.41 5.87
C ARG A 136 13.94 4.79 6.47
N ASN A 137 12.89 4.04 6.15
CA ASN A 137 11.56 4.31 6.70
C ASN A 137 11.45 3.95 8.19
N LEU A 138 12.19 2.95 8.67
CA LEU A 138 12.31 2.65 10.11
C LEU A 138 13.05 3.77 10.85
N GLU A 139 14.10 4.34 10.25
CA GLU A 139 14.78 5.54 10.79
C GLU A 139 13.80 6.71 10.94
N ARG A 140 13.03 7.02 9.89
CA ARG A 140 12.01 8.09 9.91
C ARG A 140 10.93 7.85 10.96
N GLN A 141 10.44 6.61 11.07
CA GLN A 141 9.41 6.25 12.03
C GLN A 141 9.82 6.47 13.48
N ARG A 142 11.09 6.24 13.84
CA ARG A 142 11.59 6.35 15.23
C ARG A 142 11.47 7.76 15.80
N VAL A 143 11.30 8.77 14.95
CA VAL A 143 11.10 10.16 15.36
C VAL A 143 9.72 10.39 15.98
N TYR A 144 8.74 9.52 15.68
CA TYR A 144 7.35 9.68 16.09
C TYR A 144 6.93 8.61 17.10
N SER A 145 6.22 9.02 18.16
CA SER A 145 5.78 8.15 19.25
C SER A 145 4.69 7.15 18.85
N ASP A 146 3.80 7.56 17.96
CA ASP A 146 2.57 6.85 17.64
C ASP A 146 2.07 7.15 16.21
N PHE A 147 0.99 6.48 15.82
CA PHE A 147 0.46 6.61 14.47
C PHE A 147 -0.23 7.96 14.21
N ALA A 148 -0.57 8.75 15.22
CA ALA A 148 -1.20 10.06 15.01
C ALA A 148 -0.18 11.11 14.52
N HIS A 149 1.09 10.93 14.88
CA HIS A 149 2.19 11.82 14.49
C HIS A 149 2.93 11.28 13.26
N TRP A 150 3.15 12.15 12.28
CA TRP A 150 3.69 11.73 10.98
C TRP A 150 4.41 12.85 10.23
N ASP A 151 5.28 12.43 9.32
CA ASP A 151 6.00 13.29 8.39
C ASP A 151 5.15 13.55 7.13
N SER A 152 4.73 14.80 6.95
CA SER A 152 3.90 15.21 5.81
C SER A 152 4.56 14.97 4.45
N GLU A 153 5.89 14.95 4.39
CA GLU A 153 6.65 14.69 3.17
C GLU A 153 6.71 13.19 2.89
N THR A 154 7.14 12.38 3.86
CA THR A 154 7.38 10.94 3.61
C THR A 154 6.15 10.07 3.81
N HIS A 155 5.09 10.59 4.44
CA HIS A 155 3.92 9.84 4.89
C HIS A 155 4.23 8.67 5.85
N ILE A 156 5.34 8.77 6.59
CA ILE A 156 5.71 7.83 7.64
C ILE A 156 5.19 8.33 8.98
N HIS A 157 4.60 7.41 9.75
CA HIS A 157 4.02 7.66 11.05
C HIS A 157 4.83 6.90 12.12
N GLY A 158 4.62 7.21 13.40
CA GLY A 158 5.08 6.34 14.48
C GLY A 158 4.41 4.97 14.40
N GLY A 159 5.18 3.91 14.66
CA GLY A 159 4.67 2.52 14.59
C GLY A 159 4.10 2.09 13.22
N HIS A 160 4.40 2.80 12.12
CA HIS A 160 3.87 2.51 10.77
C HIS A 160 4.28 1.13 10.24
N ILE A 161 5.54 0.78 10.39
CA ILE A 161 6.20 -0.49 10.04
C ILE A 161 6.30 -1.33 11.32
N SER A 162 5.83 -2.57 11.24
CA SER A 162 5.91 -3.54 12.35
C SER A 162 7.31 -4.14 12.47
N GLU A 163 7.53 -4.88 13.55
CA GLU A 163 8.74 -5.70 13.76
C GLU A 163 9.02 -6.68 12.60
N TYR A 164 7.97 -7.13 11.91
CA TYR A 164 8.07 -8.02 10.74
C TYR A 164 8.38 -7.28 9.42
N LYS A 165 8.72 -5.99 9.47
CA LYS A 165 9.24 -5.23 8.32
C LYS A 165 8.35 -5.33 7.07
N GLY A 166 7.04 -5.43 7.27
CA GLY A 166 6.06 -5.49 6.19
C GLY A 166 5.77 -6.88 5.62
N ASP A 167 6.43 -7.95 6.08
CA ASP A 167 6.25 -9.32 5.57
C ASP A 167 4.77 -9.65 5.26
N PRO A 168 4.44 -10.05 4.01
CA PRO A 168 3.06 -10.31 3.57
C PRO A 168 2.36 -11.43 4.35
N THR A 169 3.11 -12.32 5.00
CA THR A 169 2.59 -13.48 5.74
C THR A 169 2.46 -13.24 7.24
N SER A 170 3.17 -12.23 7.77
CA SER A 170 3.27 -11.94 9.21
C SER A 170 1.96 -11.64 9.93
N TRP A 171 0.89 -11.31 9.19
CA TRP A 171 -0.43 -11.09 9.79
C TRP A 171 -0.93 -12.30 10.57
N ARG A 172 -0.50 -13.51 10.21
CA ARG A 172 -0.84 -14.76 10.91
C ARG A 172 -0.27 -14.82 12.33
N ASN A 173 0.79 -14.06 12.61
CA ASN A 173 1.43 -14.02 13.93
C ASN A 173 0.64 -13.14 14.92
N TYR A 174 -0.31 -12.34 14.43
CA TYR A 174 -1.07 -11.38 15.24
C TYR A 174 -2.48 -11.85 15.59
N VAL A 175 -2.98 -12.92 14.98
CA VAL A 175 -4.38 -13.31 15.12
C VAL A 175 -4.55 -14.78 15.48
N SER A 176 -5.54 -15.07 16.31
CA SER A 176 -5.93 -16.44 16.65
C SER A 176 -6.74 -17.10 15.53
N SER A 177 -6.99 -18.41 15.65
CA SER A 177 -7.86 -19.13 14.71
C SER A 177 -9.30 -18.61 14.68
N SER A 178 -9.85 -18.17 15.83
CA SER A 178 -11.20 -17.59 15.88
C SER A 178 -11.24 -16.22 15.19
N GLN A 179 -10.19 -15.42 15.35
CA GLN A 179 -10.05 -14.12 14.69
C GLN A 179 -9.88 -14.26 13.17
N ILE A 180 -9.22 -15.31 12.71
CA ILE A 180 -9.18 -15.66 11.29
C ILE A 180 -10.60 -15.89 10.75
N GLN A 181 -11.49 -16.55 11.51
CA GLN A 181 -12.88 -16.73 11.06
C GLN A 181 -13.64 -15.40 10.94
N ILE A 182 -13.36 -14.42 11.81
CA ILE A 182 -13.91 -13.06 11.68
C ILE A 182 -13.48 -12.47 10.34
N LEU A 183 -12.17 -12.51 10.03
CA LEU A 183 -11.64 -12.01 8.75
C LEU A 183 -12.24 -12.73 7.55
N VAL A 184 -12.34 -14.06 7.59
CA VAL A 184 -12.94 -14.87 6.52
C VAL A 184 -14.40 -14.46 6.29
N SER A 185 -15.19 -14.32 7.34
CA SER A 185 -16.62 -13.97 7.22
C SER A 185 -16.87 -12.64 6.50
N ILE A 186 -15.91 -11.71 6.55
CA ILE A 186 -16.06 -10.35 6.00
C ILE A 186 -15.31 -10.20 4.67
N LEU A 187 -14.08 -10.70 4.59
CA LEU A 187 -13.12 -10.38 3.53
C LEU A 187 -12.88 -11.52 2.56
N ASN A 188 -13.39 -12.74 2.79
CA ASN A 188 -13.22 -13.83 1.84
C ASN A 188 -13.73 -13.51 0.41
N PRO A 189 -14.84 -12.78 0.22
CA PRO A 189 -15.25 -12.36 -1.13
C PRO A 189 -14.25 -11.43 -1.83
N VAL A 190 -13.53 -10.59 -1.07
CA VAL A 190 -12.47 -9.72 -1.61
C VAL A 190 -11.24 -10.55 -1.93
N ARG A 191 -10.85 -11.45 -1.01
CA ARG A 191 -9.69 -12.35 -1.15
C ARG A 191 -9.80 -13.17 -2.44
N LEU A 192 -10.93 -13.85 -2.64
CA LEU A 192 -11.16 -14.69 -3.81
C LEU A 192 -11.16 -13.88 -5.12
N ARG A 193 -11.84 -12.71 -5.14
CA ARG A 193 -11.90 -11.86 -6.34
C ARG A 193 -10.53 -11.34 -6.76
N TRP A 194 -9.64 -11.05 -5.82
CA TRP A 194 -8.27 -10.61 -6.09
C TRP A 194 -7.29 -11.77 -6.31
N GLY A 195 -7.76 -13.02 -6.40
CA GLY A 195 -6.91 -14.18 -6.66
C GLY A 195 -5.93 -14.49 -5.53
N TYR A 196 -6.36 -14.34 -4.27
CA TYR A 196 -5.67 -14.86 -3.08
C TYR A 196 -6.36 -16.09 -2.51
#